data_AF-A0A0N0TVR2-F1
#
_entry.id   AF-A0A0N0TVR2-F1
#
_cell.length_a   1.000
_cell.length_b   1.000
_cell.length_c   1.000
_cell.angle_alpha   90.00
_cell.angle_beta   90.00
_cell.angle_gamma   90.00
#
_symmetry.space_group_name_H-M   'P 1'
#
loop_
_entity.id
_entity.type
_entity.pdbx_description
1 polymer ?
#
loop_
_entity_poly.entity_id
_entity_poly.type
_entity_poly.pdbx_seq_one_letter_code
_entity_poly.pdbx_strand_id
1 'polypeptide(L)'
;MKFTIVGDWYEVCDLASSFAVVAEGADFEEAKANAVVAVLEAFPHRAEEDGETPETLWGGDHGAYVVAAFLGDLGDLGDLGTRAVDAAYFELIA
;
A
#
# COMPACT_ATOMS: atom_id res chain seq x y z
N MET A 1 6.17 13.02 8.68
CA MET A 1 6.74 12.83 7.34
C MET A 1 5.74 12.04 6.52
N LYS A 2 5.53 12.40 5.26
CA LYS A 2 4.59 11.72 4.36
C LYS A 2 5.36 10.72 3.50
N PHE A 3 4.82 9.53 3.29
CA PHE A 3 5.41 8.48 2.48
C PHE A 3 4.38 7.89 1.53
N THR A 4 4.84 7.51 0.35
CA THR A 4 4.07 6.65 -0.55
C THR A 4 4.68 5.25 -0.52
N ILE A 5 3.85 4.26 -0.18
CA ILE A 5 4.26 2.87 -0.02
C ILE A 5 3.55 2.06 -1.09
N VAL A 6 4.32 1.37 -1.94
CA VAL A 6 3.79 0.46 -2.96
C VAL A 6 3.80 -0.94 -2.37
N GLY A 7 2.61 -1.50 -2.22
CA GLY A 7 2.37 -2.85 -1.73
C GLY A 7 1.94 -3.79 -2.85
N ASP A 8 2.27 -5.07 -2.70
CA ASP A 8 1.78 -6.13 -3.57
C ASP A 8 1.38 -7.34 -2.72
N TRP A 9 0.34 -8.06 -3.14
CA TRP A 9 -0.21 -9.17 -2.36
C TRP A 9 0.62 -10.44 -2.55
N TYR A 10 0.61 -11.34 -1.55
CA TYR A 10 1.39 -12.57 -1.59
C TYR A 10 0.91 -13.60 -2.64
N GLU A 11 -0.32 -13.50 -3.16
CA GLU A 11 -0.86 -14.48 -4.11
C GLU A 11 -0.27 -14.33 -5.53
N VAL A 12 0.48 -15.36 -5.93
CA VAL A 12 1.28 -15.49 -7.16
C VAL A 12 0.45 -15.48 -8.46
N CYS A 13 -0.89 -15.54 -8.37
CA CYS A 13 -1.76 -15.75 -9.53
C CYS A 13 -2.26 -14.47 -10.20
N ASP A 14 -2.20 -13.31 -9.55
CA ASP A 14 -2.70 -12.06 -10.11
C ASP A 14 -1.63 -10.96 -10.06
N LEU A 15 -0.99 -10.74 -11.22
CA LEU A 15 -0.25 -9.51 -11.56
C LEU A 15 -1.18 -8.26 -11.62
N ALA A 16 -2.28 -8.22 -10.86
CA ALA A 16 -3.39 -7.29 -11.08
C ALA A 16 -3.83 -6.48 -9.85
N SER A 17 -3.33 -6.74 -8.63
CA SER A 17 -3.88 -6.10 -7.42
C SER A 17 -2.85 -5.39 -6.55
N SER A 18 -1.69 -5.02 -7.10
CA SER A 18 -0.75 -4.16 -6.39
C SER A 18 -1.39 -2.80 -6.08
N PHE A 19 -0.98 -2.14 -5.00
CA PHE A 19 -1.56 -0.88 -4.54
C PHE A 19 -0.48 0.11 -4.12
N ALA A 20 -0.84 1.39 -4.08
CA ALA A 20 -0.02 2.43 -3.47
C ALA A 20 -0.83 3.08 -2.34
N VAL A 21 -0.24 3.21 -1.16
CA VAL A 21 -0.87 3.88 -0.02
C VAL A 21 0.00 5.04 0.44
N VAL A 22 -0.63 6.19 0.62
CA VAL A 22 0.00 7.39 1.14
C VAL A 22 -0.29 7.49 2.64
N ALA A 23 0.76 7.57 3.45
CA ALA A 23 0.62 7.62 4.90
C ALA A 23 1.63 8.56 5.55
N GLU A 24 1.24 9.13 6.69
CA GLU A 24 2.10 9.98 7.50
C GLU A 24 2.63 9.23 8.75
N GLY A 25 3.87 9.54 9.13
CA GLY A 25 4.51 9.06 10.37
C GLY A 25 5.77 9.87 10.69
N ALA A 26 6.29 9.79 11.91
CA ALA A 26 7.56 10.43 12.28
C ALA A 26 8.74 9.85 11.48
N ASP A 27 8.67 8.55 11.17
CA ASP A 27 9.59 7.81 10.32
C ASP A 27 8.83 6.84 9.39
N PHE A 28 9.57 6.03 8.65
CA PHE A 28 9.01 5.05 7.72
C PHE A 28 8.22 3.93 8.44
N GLU A 29 8.67 3.47 9.60
CA GLU A 29 8.01 2.37 10.30
C GLU A 29 6.66 2.82 10.87
N GLU A 30 6.58 4.04 11.43
CA GLU A 30 5.31 4.61 11.86
C GLU A 30 4.36 4.87 10.68
N ALA A 31 4.86 5.41 9.57
CA ALA A 31 4.05 5.62 8.36
C ALA A 31 3.53 4.29 7.80
N LYS A 32 4.38 3.25 7.79
CA LYS A 32 4.02 1.90 7.38
C LYS A 32 2.95 1.29 8.28
N ALA A 33 3.04 1.48 9.59
CA ALA A 33 2.03 1.02 10.55
C ALA A 33 0.68 1.75 10.35
N ASN A 34 0.72 3.07 10.13
CA ASN A 34 -0.47 3.87 9.88
C ASN A 34 -1.14 3.53 8.54
N ALA A 35 -0.35 3.18 7.52
CA ALA A 35 -0.85 2.77 6.22
C ALA A 35 -1.73 1.52 6.27
N VAL A 36 -1.49 0.62 7.24
CA VAL A 36 -2.17 -0.68 7.33
C VAL A 36 -3.69 -0.52 7.43
N VAL A 37 -4.13 0.42 8.24
CA VAL A 37 -5.57 0.66 8.48
C VAL A 37 -6.25 1.08 7.17
N ALA A 38 -5.66 2.05 6.46
CA ALA A 38 -6.20 2.53 5.19
C ALA A 38 -6.25 1.43 4.12
N VAL A 39 -5.23 0.55 4.08
CA VAL A 39 -5.21 -0.59 3.17
C VAL A 39 -6.32 -1.59 3.47
N LEU A 40 -6.50 -1.97 4.74
CA LEU A 40 -7.55 -2.92 5.14
C LEU A 40 -8.96 -2.33 4.97
N GLU A 41 -9.13 -1.03 5.15
CA GLU A 41 -10.39 -0.33 4.85
C GLU A 41 -10.72 -0.30 3.36
N ALA A 42 -9.70 -0.10 2.50
CA ALA A 42 -9.88 -0.14 1.04
C ALA A 42 -10.14 -1.56 0.52
N PHE A 43 -9.56 -2.58 1.16
CA PHE A 43 -9.68 -3.99 0.79
C PHE A 43 -10.32 -4.83 1.91
N PRO A 44 -11.60 -4.62 2.25
CA PRO A 44 -12.23 -5.27 3.40
C PRO A 44 -12.28 -6.80 3.29
N HIS A 45 -12.33 -7.33 2.06
CA HIS A 45 -12.28 -8.77 1.80
C HIS A 45 -11.00 -9.43 2.36
N ARG A 46 -9.88 -8.69 2.42
CA ARG A 46 -8.64 -9.20 3.04
C ARG A 46 -8.82 -9.48 4.53
N ALA A 47 -9.55 -8.63 5.24
CA ALA A 47 -9.86 -8.85 6.65
C ALA A 47 -10.96 -9.90 6.83
N GLU A 48 -12.00 -9.87 5.99
CA GLU A 48 -13.21 -10.70 6.14
C GLU A 48 -13.04 -12.15 5.67
N GLU A 49 -12.32 -12.37 4.57
CA GLU A 49 -12.17 -13.68 3.93
C GLU A 49 -10.80 -14.30 4.23
N ASP A 50 -9.73 -13.50 4.13
CA ASP A 50 -8.35 -13.97 4.32
C ASP A 50 -7.87 -13.85 5.79
N GLY A 51 -8.63 -13.15 6.65
CA GLY A 51 -8.34 -13.00 8.07
C GLY A 51 -7.15 -12.09 8.39
N GLU A 52 -6.74 -11.23 7.47
CA GLU A 52 -5.64 -10.30 7.67
C GLU A 52 -5.96 -9.26 8.75
N THR A 53 -4.98 -9.00 9.61
CA THR A 53 -5.04 -8.01 10.69
C THR A 53 -3.99 -6.94 10.50
N PRO A 54 -4.04 -5.84 11.28
CA PRO A 54 -3.00 -4.84 11.19
C PRO A 54 -1.57 -5.35 11.45
N GLU A 55 -1.45 -6.39 12.27
CA GLU A 55 -0.19 -7.03 12.62
C GLU A 55 0.31 -7.99 11.53
N THR A 56 -0.57 -8.53 10.70
CA THR A 56 -0.21 -9.53 9.68
C THR A 56 -0.16 -8.95 8.27
N LEU A 57 -0.75 -7.78 8.02
CA LEU A 57 -0.81 -7.21 6.66
C LEU A 57 0.56 -7.20 6.00
N TRP A 58 1.61 -6.71 6.67
CA TRP A 58 2.95 -6.66 6.09
C TRP A 58 3.74 -7.94 6.38
N GLY A 59 3.63 -8.93 5.49
CA GLY A 59 4.44 -10.15 5.54
C GLY A 59 3.78 -11.35 6.23
N GLY A 60 2.48 -11.29 6.49
CA GLY A 60 1.65 -12.45 6.82
C GLY A 60 1.41 -13.37 5.61
N ASP A 61 0.84 -14.55 5.88
CA ASP A 61 0.65 -15.61 4.89
C ASP A 61 -0.31 -15.21 3.75
N HIS A 62 -1.25 -14.29 4.02
CA HIS A 62 -2.18 -13.71 3.05
C HIS A 62 -2.00 -12.20 2.89
N GLY A 63 -0.91 -11.67 3.46
CA GLY A 63 -0.63 -10.25 3.53
C GLY A 63 -0.07 -9.68 2.24
N ALA A 64 0.33 -8.42 2.32
CA ALA A 64 1.12 -7.72 1.33
C ALA A 64 2.61 -7.67 1.72
N TYR A 65 3.45 -7.38 0.73
CA TYR A 65 4.83 -6.99 0.94
C TYR A 65 5.07 -5.60 0.34
N VAL A 66 6.00 -4.86 0.94
CA VAL A 66 6.41 -3.55 0.42
C VAL A 66 7.36 -3.78 -0.76
N VAL A 67 6.93 -3.37 -1.95
CA VAL A 67 7.73 -3.40 -3.18
C VAL A 67 8.67 -2.20 -3.24
N ALA A 68 8.15 -1.03 -2.88
CA ALA A 68 8.88 0.24 -2.89
C ALA A 68 8.28 1.21 -1.88
N ALA A 69 9.10 2.16 -1.40
CA ALA A 69 8.64 3.27 -0.57
C ALA A 69 9.39 4.55 -0.92
N PHE A 70 8.67 5.65 -0.97
CA PHE A 70 9.20 6.97 -1.30
C PHE A 70 8.84 7.97 -0.21
N LEU A 71 9.79 8.84 0.14
CA LEU A 71 9.50 9.99 0.99
C LEU A 71 8.78 11.05 0.15
N GLY A 72 7.58 11.43 0.58
CA GLY A 72 6.65 12.31 -0.12
C GLY A 72 5.46 11.56 -0.72
N ASP A 73 4.50 12.33 -1.22
CA ASP A 73 3.39 11.83 -2.01
C ASP A 73 3.82 11.69 -3.49
N LEU A 74 3.51 10.57 -4.14
CA LEU A 74 3.64 10.48 -5.60
C LEU A 74 2.76 11.55 -6.28
N GLY A 75 1.60 11.91 -5.73
CA GLY A 75 0.77 13.02 -6.21
C GLY A 75 1.47 14.39 -6.13
N ASP A 76 2.40 14.59 -5.21
CA ASP A 76 3.17 15.84 -5.07
C ASP A 76 4.30 15.94 -6.12
N LEU A 77 4.64 14.85 -6.82
CA LEU A 77 5.52 14.90 -8.01
C LEU A 77 4.82 15.49 -9.25
N GLY A 78 3.59 15.97 -9.10
CA GLY A 78 2.76 16.52 -10.17
C GLY A 78 2.37 15.45 -11.19
N ASP A 79 2.19 15.86 -12.46
CA ASP A 79 1.76 14.99 -13.56
C ASP A 79 2.59 13.70 -13.71
N LEU A 80 3.86 13.69 -13.32
CA LEU A 80 4.74 12.52 -13.46
C LEU A 80 4.40 11.41 -12.46
N GLY A 81 4.04 11.77 -11.23
CA GLY A 81 3.68 10.79 -10.21
C GLY A 81 2.28 10.24 -10.42
N THR A 82 1.31 11.08 -10.77
CA THR A 82 -0.03 10.63 -11.17
C THR A 82 0.03 9.71 -12.39
N ARG A 83 0.83 10.06 -13.41
CA ARG A 83 0.99 9.19 -14.59
C ARG A 83 1.78 7.91 -14.30
N ALA A 84 2.69 7.90 -13.33
CA ALA A 84 3.39 6.69 -12.92
C ALA A 84 2.46 5.74 -12.16
N VAL A 85 1.57 6.28 -11.32
CA VAL A 85 0.52 5.53 -10.63
C VAL A 85 -0.57 5.05 -11.58
N ASP A 86 -0.95 5.84 -12.60
CA ASP A 86 -1.93 5.43 -13.61
C ASP A 86 -1.36 4.42 -14.63
N ALA A 87 -0.06 4.52 -14.95
CA ALA A 87 0.58 3.66 -15.94
C ALA A 87 1.05 2.32 -15.37
N ALA A 88 1.34 2.27 -14.08
CA ALA A 88 1.52 1.03 -13.36
C ALA A 88 0.16 0.61 -12.82
N TYR A 89 -0.22 -0.65 -12.97
CA TYR A 89 -1.59 -1.12 -12.69
C TYR A 89 -1.86 -1.18 -11.18
N PHE A 90 -1.90 -0.02 -10.51
CA PHE A 90 -2.04 0.12 -9.06
C PHE A 90 -3.35 0.82 -8.71
N GLU A 91 -3.94 0.43 -7.58
CA GLU A 91 -4.94 1.23 -6.89
C GLU A 91 -4.26 2.21 -5.91
N LEU A 92 -4.58 3.51 -6.03
CA LEU A 92 -4.06 4.54 -5.11
C LEU A 92 -5.01 4.76 -3.93
N ILE A 93 -4.48 4.57 -2.74
CA ILE A 93 -5.12 4.83 -1.45
C ILE A 93 -4.51 6.12 -0.89
N ALA A 94 -5.31 7.18 -0.82
CA ALA A 94 -4.90 8.53 -0.44
C ALA A 94 -5.56 9.00 0.86
#